data_AF-A0A8H3M948-F1
#
_entry.id   AF-A0A8H3M948-F1
#
_cell.length_a   1.000
_cell.length_b   1.000
_cell.length_c   1.000
_cell.angle_alpha   90.00
_cell.angle_beta   90.00
_cell.angle_gamma   90.00
#
_symmetry.space_group_name_H-M   'P 1'
#
loop_
_entity.id
_entity.type
_entity.pdbx_description
1 polymer ?
#
loop_
_entity_poly.entity_id
_entity_poly.type
_entity_poly.pdbx_seq_one_letter_code
_entity_poly.pdbx_strand_id
1 'polypeptide(L)'
;MPKEFSVDLRWRVVYLYYDDLSTVDIANTLHMSKSIVNKIIKRYNRWVCVENPFKGIPGRRKQFSNEDLEILRNLITEKVDWYLDELVYEMEYITGKRVSVAAL
;
A
#
# COMPACT_ATOMS: atom_id res chain seq x y z
N MET A 1 -7.17 -12.48 -12.92
CA MET A 1 -7.15 -11.01 -12.74
C MET A 1 -7.23 -10.36 -14.13
N PRO A 2 -7.98 -9.26 -14.31
CA PRO A 2 -7.95 -8.53 -15.57
C PRO A 2 -6.52 -8.07 -15.86
N LYS A 3 -6.09 -8.21 -17.12
CA LYS A 3 -4.74 -7.89 -17.55
C LYS A 3 -4.54 -6.38 -17.44
N GLU A 4 -3.59 -5.95 -16.61
CA GLU A 4 -3.26 -4.54 -16.50
C GLU A 4 -2.61 -4.03 -17.79
N PHE A 5 -2.92 -2.79 -18.17
CA PHE A 5 -2.20 -2.11 -19.25
C PHE A 5 -0.73 -1.94 -18.88
N SER A 6 0.15 -2.08 -19.87
CA SER A 6 1.59 -1.84 -19.73
C SER A 6 1.85 -0.41 -19.24
N VAL A 7 2.96 -0.23 -18.53
CA VAL A 7 3.39 1.07 -18.01
C VAL A 7 3.61 2.06 -19.16
N ASP A 8 4.20 1.58 -20.25
CA ASP A 8 4.47 2.39 -21.45
C ASP A 8 3.20 2.95 -22.08
N LEU A 9 2.14 2.14 -22.19
CA LEU A 9 0.87 2.58 -22.77
C LEU A 9 0.23 3.68 -21.92
N ARG A 10 0.35 3.56 -20.59
CA ARG A 10 -0.18 4.57 -19.68
C ARG A 10 0.66 5.85 -19.69
N TRP A 11 1.98 5.78 -19.87
CA TRP A 11 2.82 6.96 -20.11
C TRP A 11 2.47 7.64 -21.44
N ARG A 12 2.14 6.86 -22.47
CA ARG A 12 1.70 7.41 -23.75
C ARG A 12 0.41 8.21 -23.64
N VAL A 13 -0.52 7.81 -22.77
CA VAL A 13 -1.69 8.64 -22.41
C VAL A 13 -1.26 9.99 -21.82
N VAL A 14 -0.27 10.00 -20.92
CA VAL A 14 0.23 11.23 -20.28
C VAL A 14 0.92 12.14 -21.30
N TYR A 15 1.76 11.60 -22.18
CA TYR A 15 2.42 12.40 -23.22
C TYR A 15 1.39 13.08 -24.14
N LEU A 16 0.41 12.34 -24.66
CA LEU A 16 -0.64 12.92 -25.51
C LEU A 16 -1.52 13.93 -24.76
N TYR A 17 -1.69 13.75 -23.45
CA TYR A 17 -2.41 14.72 -22.61
C TYR A 17 -1.62 16.03 -22.44
N TYR A 18 -0.29 15.99 -22.40
CA TYR A 18 0.56 17.18 -22.40
C TYR A 18 0.62 17.88 -23.76
N ASP A 19 0.42 17.14 -24.85
CA ASP A 19 0.27 17.70 -26.20
C ASP A 19 -1.12 18.35 -26.44
N ASP A 20 -1.90 18.59 -25.38
CA ASP A 20 -3.24 19.17 -25.39
C ASP A 20 -4.31 18.39 -26.19
N LEU A 21 -4.10 17.09 -26.43
CA LEU A 21 -5.13 16.25 -27.06
C LEU A 21 -6.32 16.03 -26.12
N SER A 22 -7.52 15.97 -26.71
CA SER A 22 -8.72 15.66 -25.95
C SER A 22 -8.70 14.20 -25.46
N THR A 23 -9.33 13.95 -24.31
CA THR A 23 -9.46 12.58 -23.77
C THR A 23 -10.17 11.61 -24.71
N VAL A 24 -10.99 12.11 -25.64
CA VAL A 24 -11.67 11.32 -26.67
C VAL A 24 -10.70 10.93 -27.77
N ASP A 25 -9.88 11.87 -28.24
CA ASP A 25 -8.89 11.61 -29.28
C ASP A 25 -7.84 10.64 -28.78
N ILE A 26 -7.32 10.83 -27.56
CA ILE A 26 -6.38 9.90 -26.91
C ILE A 26 -6.96 8.49 -26.82
N ALA A 27 -8.23 8.37 -26.44
CA ALA A 27 -8.92 7.08 -26.36
C ALA A 27 -9.03 6.40 -27.73
N ASN A 28 -9.37 7.15 -28.77
CA ASN A 28 -9.47 6.65 -30.14
C ASN A 28 -8.09 6.26 -30.69
N THR A 29 -7.06 7.08 -30.49
CA THR A 29 -5.68 6.84 -30.97
C THR A 29 -5.06 5.61 -30.32
N LEU A 30 -5.29 5.40 -29.02
CA LEU A 30 -4.71 4.28 -28.28
C LEU A 30 -5.62 3.04 -28.25
N HIS A 31 -6.79 3.10 -28.90
CA HIS A 31 -7.81 2.06 -28.88
C HIS A 31 -8.20 1.63 -27.45
N MET A 32 -8.38 2.62 -26.58
CA MET A 32 -8.72 2.44 -25.17
C MET A 32 -10.08 3.05 -24.84
N SER A 33 -10.71 2.60 -23.76
CA SER A 33 -11.93 3.28 -23.31
C SER A 33 -11.60 4.64 -22.69
N LYS A 34 -12.47 5.62 -22.95
CA LYS A 34 -12.38 6.97 -22.35
C LYS A 34 -12.30 6.93 -20.82
N SER A 35 -12.98 5.97 -20.19
CA SER A 35 -12.96 5.81 -18.73
C SER A 35 -11.59 5.41 -18.20
N ILE A 36 -10.80 4.63 -18.95
CA ILE A 36 -9.43 4.27 -18.57
C ILE A 36 -8.51 5.48 -18.74
N VAL A 37 -8.59 6.20 -19.86
CA VAL A 37 -7.82 7.42 -20.12
C VAL A 37 -8.02 8.43 -18.99
N ASN A 38 -9.28 8.71 -18.63
CA ASN A 38 -9.62 9.61 -17.54
C ASN A 38 -9.06 9.15 -16.18
N LYS A 39 -9.06 7.84 -15.91
CA LYS A 39 -8.48 7.29 -14.67
C LYS A 39 -6.97 7.50 -14.61
N ILE A 40 -6.26 7.34 -15.74
CA ILE A 40 -4.81 7.55 -15.82
C ILE A 40 -4.48 9.02 -15.61
N ILE A 41 -5.13 9.93 -16.34
CA ILE A 41 -4.93 11.38 -16.21
C ILE A 41 -5.23 11.85 -14.79
N LYS A 42 -6.36 11.42 -14.20
CA LYS A 42 -6.71 11.79 -12.81
C LYS A 42 -5.67 11.31 -11.80
N ARG A 43 -5.09 10.12 -11.99
CA ARG A 43 -4.02 9.61 -11.12
C ARG A 43 -2.76 10.45 -11.30
N TYR A 44 -2.37 10.72 -12.53
CA TYR A 44 -1.19 11.50 -12.85
C TYR A 44 -1.30 12.93 -12.30
N ASN A 45 -2.42 13.62 -12.49
CA ASN A 45 -2.61 14.97 -11.95
C ASN A 45 -2.58 15.03 -10.42
N ARG A 46 -2.91 13.91 -9.74
CA ARG A 46 -2.90 13.86 -8.27
C ARG A 46 -1.54 13.48 -7.68
N TRP A 47 -0.81 12.59 -8.33
CA TRP A 47 0.36 11.93 -7.75
C TRP A 47 1.64 12.04 -8.60
N VAL A 48 1.54 12.62 -9.80
CA VAL A 48 2.60 12.73 -10.82
C VAL A 48 3.19 11.37 -11.20
N CYS A 49 2.38 10.31 -11.04
CA CYS A 49 2.80 8.94 -11.30
C CYS A 49 1.70 8.15 -12.02
N VAL A 50 2.14 7.25 -12.88
CA VAL A 50 1.26 6.43 -13.72
C VAL A 50 0.99 5.06 -13.08
N GLU A 51 1.99 4.56 -12.36
CA GLU A 51 1.89 3.40 -11.50
C GLU A 51 1.43 3.78 -10.09
N ASN A 52 0.84 2.83 -9.38
CA ASN A 52 0.50 3.06 -7.98
C ASN A 52 1.77 2.93 -7.13
N PRO A 53 2.24 3.98 -6.44
CA PRO A 53 3.44 3.89 -5.60
C PRO A 53 3.22 2.96 -4.40
N PHE A 54 1.96 2.69 -4.05
CA PHE A 54 1.56 1.75 -3.00
C PHE A 54 1.14 0.39 -3.57
N LYS A 55 1.62 0.02 -4.77
CA LYS A 55 1.47 -1.34 -5.32
C LYS A 55 2.38 -2.32 -4.57
N GLY A 56 2.19 -2.41 -3.26
CA GLY A 56 2.90 -3.29 -2.33
C GLY A 56 1.92 -4.18 -1.58
N ILE A 57 2.40 -4.81 -0.50
CA ILE A 57 1.61 -5.74 0.33
C ILE A 57 0.35 -5.00 0.82
N PRO A 58 -0.85 -5.41 0.39
CA PRO A 58 -2.07 -4.81 0.87
C PRO A 58 -2.23 -5.10 2.37
N GLY A 59 -2.63 -4.10 3.14
CA GLY A 59 -2.91 -4.23 4.57
C GLY A 59 -2.12 -3.26 5.45
N ARG A 60 -2.46 -3.27 6.75
CA ARG A 60 -1.75 -2.50 7.76
C ARG A 60 -0.36 -3.11 7.96
N ARG A 61 0.68 -2.29 8.00
CA ARG A 61 2.03 -2.75 8.34
C ARG A 61 2.04 -3.34 9.75
N LYS A 62 2.82 -4.41 9.96
CA LYS A 62 3.05 -4.98 11.29
C LYS A 62 3.66 -3.92 12.20
N GLN A 63 3.19 -3.85 13.45
CA GLN A 63 3.73 -2.93 14.45
C GLN A 63 5.02 -3.46 15.06
N PHE A 64 5.10 -4.79 15.24
CA PHE A 64 6.28 -5.49 15.70
C PHE A 64 7.21 -5.88 14.55
N SER A 65 8.51 -5.67 14.77
CA SER A 65 9.59 -6.25 13.96
C SER A 65 9.74 -7.75 14.27
N ASN A 66 10.57 -8.44 13.50
CA ASN A 66 10.87 -9.85 13.81
C ASN A 66 11.60 -10.01 15.15
N GLU A 67 12.41 -9.03 15.55
CA GLU A 67 13.11 -9.00 16.84
C GLU A 67 12.12 -8.84 18.00
N ASP A 68 11.16 -7.92 17.87
CA ASP A 68 10.11 -7.74 18.86
C ASP A 68 9.26 -9.02 19.03
N LEU A 69 9.00 -9.73 17.93
CA LEU A 69 8.25 -10.99 17.98
C LEU A 69 9.01 -12.11 18.69
N GLU A 70 10.35 -12.11 18.62
CA GLU A 70 11.17 -13.07 19.36
C GLU A 70 11.15 -12.77 20.86
N ILE A 71 11.21 -11.49 21.24
CA ILE A 71 11.05 -11.04 22.62
C ILE A 71 9.68 -11.47 23.15
N LEU A 72 8.61 -11.27 22.39
CA LEU A 72 7.26 -11.69 22.76
C LEU A 72 7.16 -13.21 22.96
N ARG A 73 7.80 -14.01 22.09
CA ARG A 73 7.84 -15.47 22.23
C ARG A 73 8.51 -15.89 23.53
N ASN A 74 9.65 -15.29 23.84
CA ASN A 74 10.37 -15.56 25.08
C ASN A 74 9.54 -15.18 26.31
N LEU A 75 8.86 -14.03 26.27
CA LEU A 75 7.96 -13.57 27.32
C LEU A 75 6.81 -14.55 27.58
N ILE A 76 6.15 -15.03 26.52
CA ILE A 76 5.07 -16.01 26.63
C ILE A 76 5.58 -17.33 27.23
N THR A 77 6.81 -17.75 26.87
CA THR A 77 7.39 -18.99 27.43
C THR A 77 7.82 -18.86 28.89
N GLU A 78 8.31 -17.68 29.30
CA GLU A 78 8.73 -17.43 30.68
C GLU A 78 7.55 -17.15 31.60
N LYS A 79 6.53 -16.45 31.11
CA LYS A 79 5.41 -15.90 31.89
C LYS A 79 4.08 -16.44 31.37
N VAL A 80 3.92 -17.77 31.40
CA VAL A 80 2.76 -18.48 30.84
C VAL A 80 1.43 -18.08 31.50
N ASP A 81 1.46 -17.69 32.77
CA ASP A 81 0.25 -17.35 33.54
C ASP A 81 -0.19 -15.88 33.40
N TRP A 82 0.55 -15.07 32.64
CA TRP A 82 0.25 -13.64 32.49
C TRP A 82 -0.90 -13.39 31.52
N TYR A 83 -1.71 -12.38 31.84
CA TYR A 83 -2.77 -11.92 30.96
C TYR A 83 -2.21 -11.12 29.78
N LEU A 84 -2.98 -11.04 28.69
CA LEU A 84 -2.54 -10.36 27.47
C LEU A 84 -2.26 -8.87 27.69
N ASP A 85 -2.99 -8.19 28.55
CA ASP A 85 -2.77 -6.78 28.88
C ASP A 85 -1.46 -6.56 29.67
N GLU A 86 -1.10 -7.50 30.55
CA GLU A 86 0.20 -7.50 31.24
C GLU A 86 1.36 -7.69 30.25
N LEU A 87 1.19 -8.59 29.27
CA LEU A 87 2.17 -8.80 28.20
C LEU A 87 2.27 -7.56 27.29
N VAL A 88 1.16 -6.89 26.98
CA VAL A 88 1.17 -5.62 26.24
C VAL A 88 1.97 -4.55 26.99
N TYR A 89 1.77 -4.43 28.31
CA TYR A 89 2.50 -3.47 29.14
C TYR A 89 4.01 -3.75 29.14
N GLU A 90 4.39 -5.02 29.29
CA GLU A 90 5.81 -5.42 29.29
C GLU A 90 6.46 -5.22 27.92
N MET A 91 5.74 -5.53 26.84
CA MET A 91 6.20 -5.27 25.48
C MET A 91 6.36 -3.77 25.21
N GLU A 92 5.46 -2.93 25.72
CA GLU A 92 5.59 -1.46 25.64
C GLU A 92 6.82 -0.98 26.43
N TYR A 93 7.08 -1.55 27.61
CA TYR A 93 8.25 -1.22 28.42
C TYR A 93 9.58 -1.59 27.74
N ILE A 94 9.65 -2.76 27.11
CA ILE A 94 10.89 -3.26 26.47
C ILE A 94 11.13 -2.62 25.09
N THR A 95 10.10 -2.57 24.25
CA THR A 95 10.24 -2.16 22.84
C THR A 95 9.89 -0.70 22.60
N GLY A 96 9.25 -0.03 23.56
CA GLY A 96 8.68 1.32 23.41
C GLY A 96 7.47 1.38 22.48
N LYS A 97 6.94 0.23 22.04
CA LYS A 97 5.84 0.15 21.07
C LYS A 97 4.57 -0.28 21.76
N ARG A 98 3.62 0.64 21.83
CA ARG A 98 2.28 0.35 22.33
C ARG A 98 1.43 -0.31 21.25
N VAL A 99 0.93 -1.51 21.54
CA VAL A 99 0.01 -2.25 20.68
C VAL A 99 -1.33 -2.45 21.38
N SER A 100 -2.38 -2.70 20.61
CA SER A 100 -3.66 -3.13 21.19
C SER A 100 -3.57 -4.58 21.65
N VAL A 101 -4.32 -4.97 22.69
CA VAL A 101 -4.45 -6.36 23.14
C VAL A 101 -4.79 -7.31 21.98
N ALA A 102 -5.67 -6.91 21.06
CA ALA A 102 -6.03 -7.72 19.89
C ALA A 102 -4.93 -7.86 18.83
N ALA A 103 -3.85 -7.08 18.93
CA ALA A 103 -2.72 -7.11 18.01
C ALA A 103 -1.50 -7.85 18.59
N LEU A 104 -1.53 -8.15 19.89
CA LEU A 104 -0.58 -9.02 20.58
C LEU A 104 -1.00 -10.48 20.35
#